data_AF-A0A352WUU6-F1
#
_entry.id   AF-A0A352WUU6-F1
#
_cell.length_a   1.000
_cell.length_b   1.000
_cell.length_c   1.000
_cell.angle_alpha   90.00
_cell.angle_beta   90.00
_cell.angle_gamma   90.00
#
_symmetry.space_group_name_H-M   'P 1'
#
loop_
_entity.id
_entity.type
_entity.pdbx_description
1 polymer ?
#
loop_
_entity_poly.entity_id
_entity_poly.type
_entity_poly.pdbx_seq_one_letter_code
_entity_poly.pdbx_strand_id
1 'polypeptide(L)'
;MNKYDSLSDQEKRLKGKMQKLEFADKLSKAQRLKLRIFSGYFLTQVVWLIFRLVLLVGVAYIILYPFITKIAGSFMSAQDFTDVTVKLISKYPTWDQYRVVINENRYFEAFFNTLTLSLL
;
A
#
# COMPACT_ATOMS: atom_id res chain seq x y z
N MET A 1 64.34 -1.50 24.32
CA MET A 1 62.99 -2.08 24.50
C MET A 1 63.02 -3.52 24.03
N ASN A 2 62.73 -4.49 24.91
CA ASN A 2 62.91 -5.92 24.65
C ASN A 2 61.79 -6.43 23.70
N LYS A 3 62.13 -7.31 22.75
CA LYS A 3 61.18 -7.93 21.81
C LYS A 3 60.08 -8.73 22.53
N TYR A 4 60.36 -9.19 23.75
CA TYR A 4 59.40 -9.88 24.60
C TYR A 4 58.36 -8.94 25.25
N ASP A 5 58.72 -7.69 25.54
CA ASP A 5 57.76 -6.71 26.10
C ASP A 5 56.69 -6.32 25.06
N SER A 6 57.11 -6.08 23.81
CA SER A 6 56.20 -5.66 22.75
C SER A 6 55.19 -6.74 22.34
N LEU A 7 55.54 -8.03 22.48
CA LEU A 7 54.62 -9.15 22.25
C LEU A 7 53.54 -9.22 23.34
N SER A 8 53.91 -8.99 24.60
CA SER A 8 52.96 -9.01 25.73
C SER A 8 51.90 -7.90 25.63
N ASP A 9 52.27 -6.73 25.10
CA ASP A 9 51.36 -5.62 24.87
C ASP A 9 50.41 -5.88 23.70
N GLN A 10 50.90 -6.56 22.64
CA GLN A 10 50.07 -6.99 21.52
C GLN A 10 49.02 -8.02 21.96
N GLU A 11 49.39 -8.99 22.79
CA GLU A 11 48.46 -9.98 23.33
C GLU A 11 47.38 -9.36 24.22
N LYS A 12 47.74 -8.40 25.09
CA LYS A 12 46.77 -7.65 25.90
C LYS A 12 45.78 -6.87 25.04
N ARG A 13 46.26 -6.23 23.96
CA ARG A 13 45.43 -5.52 22.99
C ARG A 13 44.52 -6.47 22.21
N LEU A 14 45.01 -7.65 21.84
CA LEU A 14 44.25 -8.65 21.11
C LEU A 14 43.15 -9.25 21.99
N LYS A 15 43.46 -9.59 23.25
CA LYS A 15 42.46 -10.04 24.25
C LYS A 15 41.37 -9.00 24.50
N GLY A 16 41.73 -7.72 24.63
CA GLY A 16 40.75 -6.64 24.79
C GLY A 16 39.86 -6.43 23.56
N LYS A 17 40.41 -6.59 22.35
CA LYS A 17 39.63 -6.57 21.10
C LYS A 17 38.71 -7.79 20.98
N MET A 18 39.19 -8.98 21.30
CA MET A 18 38.40 -10.22 21.30
C MET A 18 37.25 -10.15 22.29
N GLN A 19 37.48 -9.63 23.50
CA GLN A 19 36.41 -9.39 24.47
C GLN A 19 35.37 -8.43 23.91
N LYS A 20 35.75 -7.29 23.33
CA LYS A 20 34.80 -6.34 22.72
C LYS A 20 34.00 -6.96 21.55
N LEU A 21 34.61 -7.84 20.77
CA LEU A 21 33.96 -8.56 19.67
C LEU A 21 32.98 -9.62 20.20
N GLU A 22 33.34 -10.37 21.25
CA GLU A 22 32.42 -11.29 21.95
C GLU A 22 31.25 -10.55 22.60
N PHE A 23 31.49 -9.40 23.22
CA PHE A 23 30.41 -8.57 23.77
C PHE A 23 29.49 -8.05 22.66
N ALA A 24 30.03 -7.67 21.50
CA ALA A 24 29.24 -7.26 20.35
C ALA A 24 28.40 -8.42 19.78
N ASP A 25 28.92 -9.65 19.76
CA ASP A 25 28.19 -10.85 19.32
C ASP A 25 27.16 -11.34 20.33
N LYS A 26 27.37 -11.10 21.63
CA LYS A 26 26.37 -11.34 22.68
C LYS A 26 25.19 -10.38 22.64
N LEU A 27 25.25 -9.26 21.89
CA LEU A 27 24.07 -8.46 21.63
C LEU A 27 23.15 -9.19 20.64
N SER A 28 22.08 -9.76 21.18
CA SER A 28 20.94 -10.32 20.45
C SER A 28 20.55 -9.43 19.27
N LYS A 29 20.29 -10.03 18.10
CA LYS A 29 19.85 -9.34 16.87
C LYS A 29 18.68 -8.36 17.14
N ALA A 30 17.83 -8.71 18.11
CA ALA A 30 16.72 -7.87 18.57
C ALA A 30 17.18 -6.56 19.25
N GLN A 31 18.30 -6.55 19.97
CA GLN A 31 18.84 -5.33 20.58
C GLN A 31 19.47 -4.40 19.55
N ARG A 32 20.16 -4.95 18.54
CA ARG A 32 20.67 -4.17 17.40
C ARG A 32 19.52 -3.53 16.60
N LEU A 33 18.40 -4.23 16.45
CA LEU A 33 17.19 -3.70 15.83
C LEU A 33 16.54 -2.62 16.70
N LYS A 34 16.48 -2.82 18.02
CA LYS A 34 15.95 -1.85 18.98
C LYS A 34 16.72 -0.53 18.94
N LEU A 35 18.05 -0.57 18.87
CA LEU A 35 18.89 0.63 18.74
C LEU A 35 18.65 1.40 17.42
N ARG A 36 18.36 0.70 16.33
CA ARG A 36 18.04 1.32 15.04
C ARG A 36 16.63 1.92 14.99
N ILE A 37 15.68 1.31 15.70
CA ILE A 37 14.28 1.77 15.81
C ILE A 37 14.14 2.92 16.83
N PHE A 38 14.97 2.98 17.88
CA PHE A 38 14.86 3.98 18.96
C PHE A 38 15.49 5.34 18.62
N SER A 39 15.99 5.52 17.40
CA SER A 39 16.39 6.84 16.92
C SER A 39 15.12 7.67 16.67
N GLY A 40 14.95 8.80 17.37
CA GLY A 40 13.79 9.70 17.16
C GLY A 40 13.61 10.12 15.69
N TYR A 41 14.70 10.12 14.92
CA TYR A 41 14.68 10.31 13.48
C TYR A 41 13.97 9.18 12.71
N PHE A 42 14.12 7.92 13.12
CA PHE A 42 13.39 6.81 12.51
C PHE A 42 11.88 6.93 12.76
N LEU A 43 11.48 7.33 13.97
CA LEU A 43 10.07 7.48 14.32
C LEU A 43 9.40 8.59 13.49
N THR A 44 10.07 9.73 13.30
CA THR A 44 9.53 10.81 12.45
C THR A 44 9.39 10.38 10.99
N GLN A 45 10.35 9.62 10.46
CA GLN A 45 10.27 9.06 9.10
C GLN A 45 9.11 8.06 8.95
N VAL A 46 8.89 7.18 9.94
CA VAL A 46 7.78 6.22 9.91
C VAL A 46 6.43 6.92 9.99
N VAL A 47 6.28 7.91 10.88
CA VAL A 47 5.06 8.71 11.00
C VAL A 47 4.78 9.45 9.69
N TRP A 48 5.81 10.05 9.07
CA TRP A 48 5.67 10.73 7.78
C TRP A 48 5.24 9.77 6.67
N LEU A 49 5.82 8.57 6.63
CA LEU A 49 5.44 7.54 5.66
C LEU A 49 3.99 7.11 5.83
N ILE A 50 3.55 6.84 7.06
CA ILE A 50 2.16 6.44 7.35
C ILE A 50 1.20 7.57 6.98
N PHE A 51 1.51 8.81 7.39
CA PHE A 51 0.70 9.97 7.05
C PHE A 51 0.54 10.14 5.53
N ARG A 52 1.65 10.08 4.79
CA ARG A 52 1.64 10.14 3.32
C ARG A 52 0.82 9.00 2.72
N LEU A 53 0.95 7.79 3.25
CA LEU A 53 0.21 6.61 2.77
C LEU A 53 -1.30 6.79 2.99
N VAL A 54 -1.73 7.22 4.17
CA VAL A 54 -3.14 7.43 4.50
C VAL A 54 -3.75 8.49 3.60
N LEU A 55 -3.04 9.60 3.35
CA LEU A 55 -3.51 10.62 2.42
C LEU A 55 -3.65 10.08 0.99
N LEU A 56 -2.65 9.33 0.52
CA LEU A 56 -2.67 8.76 -0.84
C LEU A 56 -3.83 7.78 -1.00
N VAL A 57 -4.04 6.89 -0.03
CA VAL A 57 -5.17 5.94 -0.02
C VAL A 57 -6.50 6.68 0.08
N GLY A 58 -6.60 7.70 0.92
CA GLY A 58 -7.82 8.49 1.08
C GLY A 58 -8.23 9.22 -0.21
N VAL A 59 -7.27 9.88 -0.86
CA VAL A 59 -7.51 10.54 -2.15
C VAL A 59 -7.85 9.52 -3.24
N ALA A 60 -7.13 8.40 -3.30
CA ALA A 60 -7.44 7.33 -4.24
C ALA A 60 -8.85 6.76 -4.02
N TYR A 61 -9.28 6.57 -2.77
CA TYR A 61 -10.62 6.11 -2.45
C TYR A 61 -11.69 7.12 -2.90
N ILE A 62 -11.52 8.41 -2.62
CA ILE A 62 -12.47 9.45 -3.06
C ILE A 62 -12.64 9.45 -4.57
N ILE A 63 -11.54 9.29 -5.31
CA ILE A 63 -11.56 9.22 -6.78
C ILE A 63 -12.24 7.93 -7.26
N LEU A 64 -11.94 6.77 -6.65
CA LEU A 64 -12.47 5.47 -7.09
C LEU A 64 -13.93 5.23 -6.66
N TYR A 65 -14.37 5.82 -5.56
CA TYR A 65 -15.72 5.63 -5.01
C TYR A 65 -16.86 5.87 -6.03
N PRO A 66 -16.90 6.96 -6.81
CA PRO A 66 -17.93 7.14 -7.83
C PRO A 66 -17.89 6.05 -8.90
N PHE A 67 -16.72 5.52 -9.27
CA PHE A 67 -16.61 4.43 -10.25
C PHE A 67 -17.14 3.12 -9.68
N ILE A 68 -16.75 2.77 -8.45
CA ILE A 68 -17.20 1.56 -7.76
C ILE A 68 -18.72 1.56 -7.63
N THR A 69 -19.31 2.69 -7.20
CA THR A 69 -20.77 2.81 -7.06
C THR A 69 -21.51 2.77 -8.40
N LYS A 70 -20.94 3.30 -9.48
CA LYS A 70 -21.53 3.20 -10.82
C LYS A 70 -21.47 1.78 -11.38
N ILE A 71 -20.35 1.07 -11.18
CA ILE A 71 -20.22 -0.34 -11.57
C ILE A 71 -21.16 -1.21 -10.74
N ALA A 72 -21.27 -0.98 -9.43
CA ALA A 72 -22.24 -1.70 -8.61
C ALA A 72 -23.69 -1.41 -9.04
N GLY A 73 -23.99 -0.15 -9.36
CA GLY A 73 -25.29 0.30 -9.82
C GLY A 73 -25.69 -0.26 -11.19
N SER A 74 -24.75 -0.58 -12.08
CA SER A 74 -25.09 -1.17 -13.38
C SER A 74 -25.62 -2.60 -13.28
N PHE A 75 -25.45 -3.26 -12.13
CA PHE A 75 -26.06 -4.54 -11.81
C PHE A 75 -27.38 -4.42 -11.01
N MET A 76 -27.81 -3.21 -10.63
CA MET A 76 -29.05 -3.02 -9.87
C MET A 76 -30.30 -3.23 -10.72
N SER A 77 -31.30 -3.91 -10.16
CA SER A 77 -32.62 -4.02 -10.78
C SER A 77 -33.41 -2.70 -10.66
N ALA A 78 -34.44 -2.51 -11.47
CA ALA A 78 -35.30 -1.31 -11.42
C ALA A 78 -35.89 -1.05 -10.00
N GLN A 79 -36.15 -2.12 -9.26
CA GLN A 79 -36.74 -2.08 -7.93
C GLN A 79 -35.71 -1.65 -6.87
N ASP A 80 -34.44 -2.02 -7.06
CA ASP A 80 -33.34 -1.70 -6.15
C ASP A 80 -32.99 -0.21 -6.14
N PHE A 81 -33.31 0.54 -7.20
CA PHE A 81 -33.08 1.99 -7.24
C PHE A 81 -33.98 2.78 -6.28
N THR A 82 -35.13 2.23 -5.89
CA THR A 82 -36.06 2.87 -4.95
C THR A 82 -35.73 2.56 -3.49
N ASP A 83 -34.89 1.55 -3.24
CA ASP A 83 -34.51 1.13 -1.91
C ASP A 83 -33.19 1.81 -1.49
N VAL A 84 -33.31 2.79 -0.59
CA VAL A 84 -32.18 3.58 -0.06
C VAL A 84 -31.17 2.75 0.74
N THR A 85 -31.47 1.49 1.08
CA THR A 85 -30.55 0.58 1.76
C THR A 85 -29.54 -0.07 0.82
N VAL A 86 -29.77 -0.03 -0.49
CA VAL A 86 -28.96 -0.70 -1.52
C VAL A 86 -28.01 0.32 -2.17
N LYS A 87 -27.00 0.80 -1.44
CA LYS A 87 -26.06 1.83 -1.95
C LYS A 87 -24.80 1.27 -2.61
N LEU A 88 -24.44 0.03 -2.34
CA LEU A 88 -23.17 -0.56 -2.81
C LEU A 88 -23.28 -2.00 -3.33
N ILE A 89 -24.23 -2.79 -2.86
CA ILE A 89 -24.42 -4.19 -3.26
C ILE A 89 -25.90 -4.36 -3.58
N SER A 90 -26.21 -4.71 -4.83
CA SER A 90 -27.57 -4.97 -5.29
C SER A 90 -28.20 -6.13 -4.53
N LYS A 91 -29.47 -5.99 -4.12
CA LYS A 91 -30.23 -7.08 -3.49
C LYS A 91 -30.68 -8.10 -4.53
N TYR A 92 -31.02 -7.64 -5.72
CA TYR A 92 -31.36 -8.46 -6.87
C TYR A 92 -30.45 -8.09 -8.06
N PRO A 93 -29.22 -8.63 -8.11
CA PRO A 93 -28.33 -8.36 -9.23
C PRO A 93 -28.93 -8.88 -10.54
N THR A 94 -29.07 -8.01 -11.53
CA THR A 94 -29.64 -8.32 -12.84
C THR A 94 -28.78 -7.79 -13.98
N TRP A 95 -28.93 -8.40 -15.16
CA TRP A 95 -28.24 -8.00 -16.40
C TRP A 95 -29.14 -7.20 -17.34
N ASP A 96 -30.35 -6.85 -16.90
CA ASP A 96 -31.35 -6.24 -17.76
C ASP A 96 -30.95 -4.83 -18.20
N GLN A 97 -30.24 -4.10 -17.34
CA GLN A 97 -29.68 -2.79 -17.70
C GLN A 97 -28.73 -2.87 -18.91
N TYR A 98 -27.89 -3.90 -18.95
CA TYR A 98 -26.99 -4.11 -20.10
C TYR A 98 -27.75 -4.47 -21.37
N ARG A 99 -28.81 -5.29 -21.26
CA ARG A 99 -29.66 -5.63 -22.41
C ARG A 99 -30.37 -4.40 -22.97
N VAL A 100 -30.94 -3.57 -22.11
CA VAL A 100 -31.61 -2.33 -22.51
C VAL A 100 -30.62 -1.40 -23.20
N VAL A 101 -29.45 -1.17 -22.61
CA VAL A 101 -28.42 -0.29 -23.22
C VAL A 101 -27.95 -0.81 -24.57
N ILE A 102 -27.67 -2.11 -24.69
CA ILE A 102 -27.14 -2.67 -25.95
C ILE A 102 -28.21 -2.69 -27.04
N ASN A 103 -29.40 -3.19 -26.73
CA ASN A 103 -30.44 -3.48 -27.72
C ASN A 103 -31.33 -2.27 -28.00
N GLU A 104 -31.77 -1.54 -26.97
CA GLU A 104 -32.74 -0.45 -27.12
C GLU A 104 -32.06 0.88 -27.49
N ASN A 105 -30.86 1.13 -26.94
CA ASN A 105 -30.12 2.38 -27.22
C ASN A 105 -29.18 2.29 -28.43
N ARG A 106 -29.19 1.18 -29.20
CA ARG A 106 -28.27 0.96 -30.34
C ARG A 106 -26.82 1.30 -29.98
N TYR A 107 -26.38 0.90 -28.79
CA TYR A 107 -25.14 1.37 -28.16
C TYR A 107 -23.92 1.27 -29.08
N PHE A 108 -23.77 0.15 -29.81
CA PHE A 108 -22.64 -0.06 -30.71
C PHE A 108 -22.59 0.93 -31.86
N GLU A 109 -23.75 1.29 -32.43
CA GLU A 109 -23.80 2.27 -33.51
C GLU A 109 -23.42 3.67 -33.02
N ALA A 110 -23.97 4.08 -31.87
CA ALA A 110 -23.57 5.32 -31.21
C ALA A 110 -22.07 5.35 -30.89
N PHE A 111 -21.54 4.24 -30.36
CA PHE A 111 -20.11 4.09 -30.05
C PHE A 111 -19.23 4.28 -31.29
N PHE A 112 -19.52 3.58 -32.40
CA PHE A 112 -18.73 3.71 -33.63
C PHE A 112 -18.85 5.09 -34.26
N ASN A 113 -20.03 5.72 -34.21
CA ASN A 113 -20.22 7.09 -34.68
C ASN A 113 -19.34 8.07 -33.88
N THR A 114 -19.36 8.00 -32.54
CA THR A 114 -18.51 8.86 -31.69
C THR A 114 -17.02 8.55 -31.83
N LEU A 115 -16.65 7.27 -31.96
CA LEU A 115 -15.26 6.87 -32.18
C LEU A 115 -14.74 7.43 -33.50
N THR A 116 -15.53 7.34 -34.57
CA THR A 116 -15.17 7.88 -35.89
C THR A 116 -14.99 9.38 -35.83
N LEU A 117 -15.89 10.11 -35.17
CA LEU A 117 -15.78 11.56 -34.95
C LEU A 117 -14.57 11.95 -34.10
N SER A 118 -14.14 11.10 -33.15
CA SER A 118 -12.97 11.37 -32.29
C SER A 118 -11.63 11.08 -32.97
N LEU A 119 -11.63 10.25 -34.01
CA LEU A 119 -10.44 9.87 -34.78
C LEU A 119 -10.22 10.72 -36.04
N LEU A 120 -11.25 11.45 -36.46
CA LEU A 120 -11.23 12.38 -37.59
C LEU A 120 -10.70 13.75 -37.15
#